data_AF-A0A4P2QYX7-F1
#
_entry.id   AF-A0A4P2QYX7-F1
#
_cell.length_a   1.000
_cell.length_b   1.000
_cell.length_c   1.000
_cell.angle_alpha   90.00
_cell.angle_beta   90.00
_cell.angle_gamma   90.00
#
_symmetry.space_group_name_H-M   'P 1'
#
loop_
_entity.id
_entity.type
_entity.pdbx_description
1 polymer ?
#
loop_
_entity_poly.entity_id
_entity_poly.type
_entity_poly.pdbx_seq_one_letter_code
_entity_poly.pdbx_strand_id
1 'polypeptide(L)' 'MTTDRTPSGGTGPTQAQPASLGSEELALAERSPRAIVLASLASALGRAVTLGDEVAARVLHEAIGRLLVSAHPRAS' A
#
# COMPACT_ATOMS: atom_id res chain seq x y z
N MET A 1 -18.96 -41.29 -29.88
CA MET A 1 -18.03 -40.81 -28.83
C MET A 1 -18.03 -39.29 -28.87
N THR A 2 -18.58 -38.62 -27.85
CA THR A 2 -18.55 -37.15 -27.70
C THR A 2 -17.69 -36.85 -26.50
N THR A 3 -16.59 -36.14 -26.67
CA THR A 3 -15.76 -35.68 -25.54
C THR A 3 -16.35 -34.40 -24.95
N ASP A 4 -16.74 -34.51 -23.69
CA ASP A 4 -16.87 -33.41 -22.74
C ASP A 4 -15.56 -32.61 -22.69
N ARG A 5 -15.65 -31.28 -22.82
CA ARG A 5 -14.59 -30.36 -22.41
C ARG A 5 -15.24 -29.20 -21.67
N THR A 6 -15.33 -29.35 -20.37
CA THR A 6 -15.40 -28.23 -19.43
C THR A 6 -14.04 -27.52 -19.39
N PRO A 7 -13.96 -26.20 -19.64
CA PRO A 7 -12.75 -25.45 -19.31
C PRO A 7 -12.75 -25.18 -17.80
N SER A 8 -11.76 -25.70 -17.07
CA SER A 8 -11.40 -25.20 -15.74
C SER A 8 -10.89 -23.77 -15.89
N GLY A 9 -11.80 -22.81 -15.77
CA GLY A 9 -11.49 -21.39 -15.71
C GLY A 9 -10.74 -21.07 -14.42
N GLY A 10 -9.51 -20.59 -14.59
CA GLY A 10 -8.52 -20.44 -13.54
C GLY A 10 -8.97 -19.63 -12.33
N THR A 11 -8.31 -19.92 -11.22
CA THR A 11 -8.19 -19.05 -10.06
C THR A 11 -7.85 -17.63 -10.54
N GLY A 12 -8.86 -16.74 -10.57
CA GLY A 12 -8.61 -15.32 -10.70
C GLY A 12 -7.64 -14.87 -9.60
N PRO A 13 -6.80 -13.86 -9.86
CA PRO A 13 -5.86 -13.37 -8.85
C PRO A 13 -6.66 -13.02 -7.61
N THR A 14 -6.32 -13.63 -6.47
CA THR A 14 -6.75 -13.14 -5.17
C THR A 14 -6.31 -11.69 -5.14
N GLN A 15 -7.27 -10.77 -5.32
CA GLN A 15 -7.04 -9.35 -5.14
C GLN A 15 -6.56 -9.23 -3.70
N ALA A 16 -5.27 -8.97 -3.52
CA ALA A 16 -4.73 -8.58 -2.23
C ALA A 16 -5.54 -7.34 -1.84
N GLN A 17 -6.50 -7.53 -0.93
CA GLN A 17 -7.24 -6.42 -0.37
C GLN A 17 -6.18 -5.43 0.13
N PRO A 18 -6.23 -4.15 -0.30
CA PRO A 18 -5.34 -3.17 0.27
C PRO A 18 -5.55 -3.26 1.77
N ALA A 19 -4.46 -3.50 2.51
CA ALA A 19 -4.51 -3.62 3.95
C ALA A 19 -5.36 -2.46 4.46
N SER A 20 -6.55 -2.77 4.96
CA SER A 20 -7.40 -1.79 5.59
C SER A 20 -6.62 -1.44 6.85
N LEU A 21 -5.82 -0.37 6.77
CA LEU A 21 -5.07 0.17 7.89
C LEU A 21 -6.08 0.26 9.03
N GLY A 22 -5.94 -0.64 10.01
CA GLY A 22 -6.98 -0.90 10.98
C GLY A 22 -7.35 0.39 11.70
N SER A 23 -8.62 0.52 12.09
CA SER A 23 -9.10 1.68 12.88
C SER A 23 -8.19 2.04 14.05
N GLU A 24 -7.50 1.05 14.63
CA GLU A 24 -6.52 1.22 15.70
C GLU A 24 -5.20 1.86 15.25
N GLU A 25 -4.73 1.59 14.03
CA GLU A 25 -3.54 2.22 13.44
C GLU A 25 -3.83 3.67 13.03
N LEU A 26 -5.06 3.95 12.59
CA LEU A 26 -5.53 5.32 12.37
C LEU A 26 -5.68 6.10 13.69
N ALA A 27 -6.17 5.47 14.76
CA ALA A 27 -6.25 6.10 16.09
C ALA A 27 -4.88 6.35 16.73
N LEU A 28 -3.90 5.49 16.49
CA LEU A 28 -2.49 5.75 16.83
C LEU A 28 -1.91 6.87 15.98
N ALA A 29 -2.33 6.98 14.71
CA ALA A 29 -1.90 8.05 13.82
C ALA A 29 -2.38 9.43 14.27
N GLU A 30 -3.62 9.54 14.80
CA GLU A 30 -4.17 10.80 15.33
C GLU A 30 -3.32 11.43 16.45
N ARG A 31 -2.46 10.66 17.15
CA ARG A 31 -1.58 11.17 18.21
C ARG A 31 -0.20 11.63 17.75
N SER A 32 0.21 11.34 16.51
CA SER A 32 1.56 11.66 16.02
C SER A 32 1.49 12.41 14.68
N PRO A 33 2.00 13.66 14.60
CA PRO A 33 2.07 14.39 13.34
C PRO A 33 2.75 13.60 12.21
N ARG A 34 3.77 12.79 12.56
CA ARG A 34 4.47 11.93 11.59
C ARG A 34 3.58 10.80 11.07
N ALA A 35 2.74 10.23 11.93
CA ALA A 35 1.85 9.15 11.53
C ALA A 35 0.69 9.66 10.66
N ILE A 36 0.17 10.87 10.91
CA ILE A 36 -0.79 11.54 10.02
C ILE A 36 -0.19 11.70 8.61
N VAL A 37 1.04 12.19 8.53
CA VAL A 37 1.75 12.36 7.25
C VAL A 37 1.97 11.01 6.55
N LEU A 38 2.38 9.97 7.29
CA LEU A 38 2.55 8.62 6.74
C LEU A 38 1.24 8.05 6.18
N ALA A 39 0.12 8.19 6.90
CA ALA A 39 -1.19 7.72 6.46
C ALA A 39 -1.65 8.44 5.18
N SER A 40 -1.43 9.76 5.11
CA SER A 40 -1.73 10.55 3.91
C SER A 40 -0.90 10.10 2.69
N LEU A 41 0.41 9.90 2.86
CA LEU A 41 1.30 9.41 1.80
C LEU A 41 0.94 7.98 1.35
N ALA A 42 0.60 7.10 2.29
CA ALA A 42 0.18 5.73 1.97
C ALA A 42 -1.13 5.70 1.16
N SER A 43 -2.10 6.55 1.52
CA SER A 43 -3.34 6.71 0.76
C SER A 43 -3.07 7.23 -0.67
N ALA A 44 -2.22 8.26 -0.80
CA ALA A 44 -1.81 8.78 -2.10
C ALA A 44 -1.10 7.72 -2.96
N LEU A 45 -0.24 6.90 -2.35
CA LEU A 45 0.46 5.81 -3.03
C LEU A 45 -0.52 4.76 -3.57
N GLY A 46 -1.50 4.35 -2.77
CA GLY A 46 -2.55 3.42 -3.22
C GLY A 46 -3.34 3.94 -4.42
N ARG A 47 -3.64 5.25 -4.45
CA ARG A 47 -4.29 5.88 -5.60
C ARG A 47 -3.39 5.91 -6.84
N ALA A 48 -2.12 6.27 -6.69
CA ALA A 48 -1.15 6.29 -7.79
C ALA A 48 -1.00 4.89 -8.42
N VAL A 49 -0.89 3.85 -7.60
CA VAL A 49 -0.82 2.44 -8.07
C VAL A 49 -2.10 2.04 -8.80
N THR A 50 -3.26 2.40 -8.27
CA THR A 50 -4.57 2.06 -8.89
C THR A 50 -4.76 2.76 -10.24
N LEU A 51 -4.20 3.96 -10.40
CA LEU A 51 -4.23 4.73 -11.65
C LEU A 51 -3.12 4.33 -12.64
N GLY A 52 -2.19 3.46 -12.24
CA GLY A 52 -1.03 3.10 -13.05
C GLY A 52 0.01 4.22 -13.19
N ASP A 53 0.00 5.22 -12.29
CA ASP A 53 0.98 6.30 -12.28
C ASP A 53 2.27 5.85 -11.58
N GLU A 54 3.15 5.20 -12.36
CA GLU A 54 4.41 4.63 -11.87
C GLU A 54 5.37 5.69 -11.32
N VAL A 55 5.38 6.89 -11.92
CA VAL A 55 6.25 7.98 -11.50
C VAL A 55 5.81 8.48 -10.12
N ALA A 56 4.51 8.76 -9.95
CA ALA A 56 3.98 9.17 -8.66
C ALA A 56 4.15 8.08 -7.61
N ALA A 57 3.91 6.82 -7.95
CA ALA A 57 4.09 5.70 -7.03
C ALA A 57 5.54 5.59 -6.53
N ARG A 58 6.52 5.73 -7.43
CA ARG A 58 7.94 5.71 -7.06
C ARG A 58 8.32 6.87 -6.13
N VAL A 59 7.87 8.10 -6.45
CA VAL A 59 8.15 9.28 -5.63
C VAL A 59 7.54 9.14 -4.23
N LEU A 60 6.29 8.67 -4.13
CA LEU A 60 5.60 8.47 -2.87
C LEU A 60 6.26 7.37 -2.03
N HIS A 61 6.67 6.26 -2.66
CA HIS A 61 7.41 5.19 -1.99
C HIS A 61 8.74 5.70 -1.40
N GLU A 62 9.50 6.49 -2.17
CA GLU A 62 10.76 7.07 -1.70
C GLU A 62 10.53 8.07 -0.55
N ALA A 63 9.50 8.91 -0.64
CA ALA A 63 9.13 9.84 0.43
C ALA A 63 8.80 9.11 1.74
N ILE A 64 8.04 8.02 1.66
CA ILE A 64 7.74 7.15 2.82
C ILE A 64 9.04 6.56 3.37
N GLY A 65 9.90 6.00 2.52
CA GLY A 65 11.19 5.42 2.95
C GLY A 65 12.08 6.44 3.68
N ARG A 66 12.20 7.66 3.14
CA ARG A 66 12.94 8.76 3.79
C ARG A 66 12.32 9.16 5.12
N LEU A 67 10.99 9.25 5.19
CA LEU A 67 10.29 9.58 6.43
C LEU A 67 10.44 8.50 7.49
N LEU A 68 10.57 7.22 7.10
CA LEU A 68 10.81 6.09 8.01
C LEU A 68 12.26 6.09 8.54
N VAL A 69 13.24 6.29 7.66
CA VAL A 69 14.67 6.32 8.01
C VAL A 69 15.03 7.52 8.87
N SER A 70 14.39 8.68 8.67
CA SER A 70 14.68 9.90 9.44
C SER A 70 14.35 9.81 10.94
N ALA A 71 13.69 8.74 11.41
CA ALA A 71 13.48 8.51 12.84
C ALA A 71 14.42 7.49 13.48
N HIS A 72 15.44 7.03 12.76
CA HIS A 72 16.54 6.32 13.40
C HIS A 72 17.70 7.30 13.60
N PRO A 73 17.85 7.95 14.77
CA PRO A 73 19.07 8.67 15.06
C PRO A 73 20.20 7.65 15.05
N ARG A 74 21.16 7.81 14.13
CA ARG A 74 22.41 7.05 14.20
C ARG A 74 23.08 7.44 15.51
N ALA A 75 23.00 6.55 16.48
CA ALA A 75 23.77 6.62 17.71
C ALA A 75 25.24 6.82 17.31
N SER A 76 25.78 7.96 17.72
CA SER A 76 27.19 8.32 17.61
C SER A 76 27.90 7.86 18.87
#